data_AF-D9X533-F1
#
_entry.id   AF-D9X533-F1
#
_cell.length_a   1.000
_cell.length_b   1.000
_cell.length_c   1.000
_cell.angle_alpha   90.00
_cell.angle_beta   90.00
_cell.angle_gamma   90.00
#
_symmetry.space_group_name_H-M   'P 1'
#
loop_
_entity.id
_entity.type
_entity.pdbx_description
1 polymer ?
#
loop_
_entity_poly.entity_id
_entity_poly.type
_entity_poly.pdbx_seq_one_letter_code
_entity_poly.pdbx_strand_id
1 'polypeptide(L)'
;RLGGEVTAEALTFALYDGLKLATLLICVGAANALANPSRLLKSLPGALYELGVAVVVALTFAPNLIADVQRLRAARRLRGRPDKGVRGLLHVGLPVLEGALERSVALAAAMDARGYGRTAQVPAAVRRTTAALTLGGLLGVCAGTYGLLTAEGGTYGLPVLLTGLSAALAGLRLGGRRSLRTRYRPDRWDVRAWLVVASGVAVAALLTLAATRDPASLHPGVVPLVAPTLPLWPAAGVLLGLLPAFVAPDPKEPS
;
A
#
# COMPACT_ATOMS: atom_id res chain seq x y z
N ARG A 1 42.01 -16.53 4.54
CA ARG A 1 41.33 -16.44 5.84
C ARG A 1 40.17 -15.48 5.66
N LEU A 2 38.95 -15.99 5.50
CA LEU A 2 37.74 -15.17 5.44
C LEU A 2 37.30 -14.94 6.90
N GLY A 3 37.29 -13.68 7.35
CA GLY A 3 37.03 -13.29 8.73
C GLY A 3 38.23 -12.57 9.34
N GLY A 4 38.18 -11.23 9.33
CA GLY A 4 39.07 -10.40 10.13
C GLY A 4 38.75 -10.52 11.62
N GLU A 5 39.49 -9.79 12.47
CA GLU A 5 39.24 -9.77 13.90
C GLU A 5 37.84 -9.20 14.21
N VAL A 6 37.09 -9.90 15.07
CA VAL A 6 35.77 -9.43 15.54
C VAL A 6 36.01 -8.37 16.61
N THR A 7 35.80 -7.11 16.25
CA THR A 7 35.93 -5.99 17.18
C THR A 7 34.57 -5.63 17.80
N ALA A 8 34.59 -5.04 19.00
CA ALA A 8 33.37 -4.60 19.68
C ALA A 8 32.63 -3.51 18.87
N GLU A 9 33.39 -2.69 18.15
CA GLU A 9 32.96 -1.69 17.17
C GLU A 9 32.14 -2.35 16.05
N ALA A 10 32.66 -3.42 15.45
CA ALA A 10 32.00 -4.13 14.34
C ALA A 10 30.70 -4.79 14.80
N LEU A 11 30.67 -5.36 16.01
CA LEU A 11 29.47 -5.94 16.59
C LEU A 11 28.39 -4.88 16.87
N THR A 12 28.78 -3.72 17.41
CA THR A 12 27.87 -2.61 17.70
C THR A 12 27.31 -1.99 16.42
N PHE A 13 28.15 -1.83 15.39
CA PHE A 13 27.73 -1.39 14.06
C PHE A 13 26.68 -2.34 13.45
N ALA A 14 26.97 -3.64 13.45
CA ALA A 14 26.05 -4.66 12.95
C ALA A 14 24.72 -4.69 13.74
N LEU A 15 24.78 -4.47 15.06
CA LEU A 15 23.58 -4.38 15.91
C LEU A 15 22.71 -3.17 15.55
N TYR A 16 23.31 -1.99 15.35
CA TYR A 16 22.57 -0.78 14.95
C TYR A 16 21.93 -0.92 13.56
N ASP A 17 22.66 -1.47 12.59
CA ASP A 17 22.09 -1.74 11.26
C ASP A 17 20.99 -2.81 11.33
N GLY A 18 21.18 -3.86 12.13
CA GLY A 18 20.17 -4.89 12.38
C GLY A 18 18.90 -4.32 13.01
N LEU A 19 19.02 -3.44 14.01
CA LEU A 19 17.90 -2.75 14.63
C LEU A 19 17.17 -1.85 13.62
N LYS A 20 17.91 -1.09 12.79
CA LYS A 20 17.31 -0.26 11.73
C LYS A 20 16.46 -1.08 10.77
N LEU A 21 16.98 -2.23 10.30
CA LEU A 21 16.23 -3.14 9.43
C LEU A 21 15.02 -3.75 10.16
N ALA A 22 15.17 -4.15 11.42
CA ALA A 22 14.07 -4.68 12.23
C ALA A 22 12.95 -3.64 12.41
N THR A 23 13.28 -2.38 12.70
CA THR A 23 12.30 -1.30 12.82
C THR A 23 11.56 -1.07 11.50
N LEU A 24 12.26 -1.04 10.37
CA LEU A 24 11.63 -0.92 9.05
C LEU A 24 10.64 -2.06 8.79
N LEU A 25 11.04 -3.30 9.09
CA LEU A 25 10.18 -4.47 8.92
C LEU A 25 8.95 -4.42 9.83
N ILE A 26 9.11 -4.01 11.10
CA ILE A 26 8.01 -3.86 12.06
C ILE A 26 7.03 -2.77 11.58
N CYS A 27 7.51 -1.61 11.12
CA CYS A 27 6.65 -0.54 10.63
C CYS A 27 5.85 -0.97 9.38
N VAL A 28 6.49 -1.61 8.41
CA VAL A 28 5.84 -2.12 7.21
C VAL A 28 4.85 -3.25 7.54
N GLY A 29 5.24 -4.16 8.43
CA GLY A 29 4.39 -5.24 8.92
C GLY A 29 3.16 -4.74 9.65
N ALA A 30 3.32 -3.76 10.55
CA ALA A 30 2.22 -3.13 11.27
C ALA A 30 1.26 -2.42 10.32
N ALA A 31 1.78 -1.65 9.34
CA ALA A 31 0.96 -1.00 8.33
C ALA A 31 0.12 -2.02 7.52
N ASN A 32 0.71 -3.14 7.12
CA ASN A 32 0.00 -4.20 6.38
C ASN A 32 -1.01 -4.96 7.25
N ALA A 33 -0.69 -5.20 8.53
CA ALA A 33 -1.60 -5.85 9.47
C ALA A 33 -2.84 -5.00 9.79
N LEU A 34 -2.68 -3.66 9.84
CA LEU A 34 -3.78 -2.71 10.04
C LEU A 34 -4.59 -2.45 8.77
N ALA A 35 -4.03 -2.74 7.59
CA ALA A 35 -4.70 -2.51 6.32
C ALA A 35 -5.81 -3.54 6.06
N ASN A 36 -7.06 -3.09 6.10
CA ASN A 36 -8.18 -3.92 5.67
C ASN A 36 -8.41 -3.75 4.15
N PRO A 37 -8.20 -4.80 3.32
CA PRO A 37 -8.32 -4.68 1.86
C PRO A 37 -9.72 -4.26 1.42
N SER A 38 -10.77 -4.68 2.13
CA SER A 38 -12.14 -4.29 1.82
C SER A 38 -12.40 -2.80 2.11
N ARG A 39 -11.80 -2.23 3.16
CA ARG A 39 -11.87 -0.79 3.45
C ARG A 39 -11.07 0.01 2.43
N LEU A 40 -9.90 -0.49 2.04
CA LEU A 40 -9.05 0.15 1.03
C LEU A 40 -9.79 0.26 -0.31
N LEU A 41 -10.46 -0.81 -0.74
CA LEU A 41 -11.32 -0.80 -1.93
C LEU A 41 -12.52 0.15 -1.82
N LYS A 42 -13.11 0.30 -0.62
CA LYS A 42 -14.16 1.31 -0.38
C LYS A 42 -13.60 2.74 -0.44
N SER A 43 -12.33 2.95 -0.14
CA SER A 43 -11.69 4.27 -0.18
C SER A 43 -11.21 4.68 -1.58
N LEU A 44 -11.22 3.77 -2.55
CA LEU A 44 -10.81 4.07 -3.92
C LEU A 44 -11.63 5.22 -4.53
N PRO A 45 -10.98 6.17 -5.23
CA PRO A 45 -11.67 7.23 -5.94
C PRO A 45 -12.56 6.64 -7.04
N GLY A 46 -13.66 7.31 -7.37
CA GLY A 46 -14.59 6.87 -8.42
C GLY A 46 -13.94 6.68 -9.81
N ALA A 47 -12.77 7.29 -10.04
CA ALA A 47 -11.96 7.09 -11.24
C ALA A 47 -11.54 5.63 -11.45
N LEU A 48 -11.36 4.89 -10.36
CA LEU A 48 -10.92 3.49 -10.35
C LEU A 48 -12.09 2.54 -10.12
N TYR A 49 -13.33 2.97 -10.36
CA TYR A 49 -14.51 2.17 -10.05
C TYR A 49 -14.51 0.81 -10.75
N GLU A 50 -14.21 0.77 -12.05
CA GLU A 50 -14.17 -0.47 -12.83
C GLU A 50 -13.11 -1.43 -12.29
N LEU A 51 -11.92 -0.91 -12.00
CA LEU A 51 -10.85 -1.66 -11.34
C LEU A 51 -11.26 -2.13 -9.94
N GLY A 52 -11.91 -1.28 -9.16
CA GLY A 52 -12.38 -1.61 -7.82
C GLY A 52 -13.41 -2.73 -7.82
N VAL A 53 -14.37 -2.70 -8.75
CA VAL A 53 -15.34 -3.78 -8.95
C VAL A 53 -14.63 -5.06 -9.35
N ALA A 54 -13.71 -5.01 -10.32
CA ALA A 54 -12.94 -6.18 -10.73
C ALA A 54 -12.17 -6.81 -9.55
N VAL A 55 -11.52 -5.98 -8.72
CA VAL A 55 -10.79 -6.46 -7.54
C VAL A 55 -11.73 -7.02 -6.47
N VAL A 56 -12.88 -6.38 -6.19
CA VAL A 56 -13.87 -6.91 -5.24
C VAL A 56 -14.42 -8.27 -5.70
N VAL A 57 -14.71 -8.41 -6.99
CA VAL A 57 -15.13 -9.69 -7.59
C VAL A 57 -14.02 -10.73 -7.46
N ALA A 58 -12.77 -10.37 -7.78
CA ALA A 58 -11.62 -11.26 -7.65
C ALA A 58 -11.40 -11.72 -6.20
N LEU A 59 -11.48 -10.81 -5.22
CA LEU A 59 -11.34 -11.15 -3.80
C LEU A 59 -12.45 -12.07 -3.30
N THR A 60 -13.64 -11.98 -3.89
CA THR A 60 -14.78 -12.85 -3.55
C THR A 60 -14.65 -14.22 -4.22
N PHE A 61 -14.14 -14.27 -5.46
CA PHE A 61 -13.96 -15.52 -6.20
C PHE A 61 -12.69 -16.29 -5.84
N ALA A 62 -11.62 -15.63 -5.41
CA ALA A 62 -10.38 -16.27 -4.99
C ALA A 62 -10.57 -17.39 -3.95
N PRO A 63 -11.28 -17.19 -2.81
CA PRO A 63 -11.49 -18.27 -1.84
C PRO A 63 -12.32 -19.42 -2.41
N ASN A 64 -13.31 -19.12 -3.26
CA ASN A 64 -14.15 -20.14 -3.91
C ASN A 64 -13.32 -21.01 -4.87
N LEU A 65 -12.43 -20.40 -5.66
CA LEU A 65 -11.53 -21.12 -6.56
C LEU A 65 -10.54 -22.01 -5.78
N ILE A 66 -10.00 -21.53 -4.66
CA ILE A 66 -9.13 -22.32 -3.79
C ILE A 66 -9.88 -23.55 -3.27
N ALA A 67 -11.12 -23.37 -2.81
CA ALA A 67 -11.95 -24.48 -2.32
C ALA A 67 -12.27 -25.49 -3.42
N ASP A 68 -12.56 -25.05 -4.65
CA ASP A 68 -12.75 -25.93 -5.81
C ASP A 68 -11.49 -26.73 -6.13
N VAL A 69 -10.32 -26.08 -6.15
CA VAL A 69 -9.04 -26.74 -6.37
C VAL A 69 -8.77 -27.79 -5.30
N GLN A 70 -9.02 -27.47 -4.03
CA GLN A 70 -8.84 -28.41 -2.92
C GLN A 70 -9.79 -29.62 -3.04
N ARG A 71 -11.08 -29.38 -3.33
CA ARG A 71 -12.08 -30.45 -3.57
C ARG A 71 -11.65 -31.37 -4.72
N LEU A 72 -11.23 -30.79 -5.84
CA LEU A 72 -10.85 -31.55 -7.02
C LEU A 72 -9.54 -32.33 -6.80
N ARG A 73 -8.55 -31.76 -6.10
CA ARG A 73 -7.34 -32.48 -5.69
C ARG A 73 -7.68 -33.66 -4.77
N ALA A 74 -8.55 -33.47 -3.78
CA ALA A 74 -8.98 -34.54 -2.87
C ALA A 74 -9.70 -35.68 -3.63
N ALA A 75 -10.63 -35.35 -4.51
CA ALA A 75 -11.33 -36.33 -5.34
C ALA A 75 -10.39 -37.16 -6.23
N ARG A 76 -9.31 -36.55 -6.75
CA ARG A 76 -8.30 -37.27 -7.54
C ARG A 76 -7.41 -38.17 -6.71
N ARG A 77 -7.05 -37.75 -5.49
CA ARG A 77 -6.30 -38.60 -4.54
C ARG A 77 -7.09 -39.86 -4.19
N LEU A 78 -8.39 -39.74 -3.95
CA LEU A 78 -9.28 -40.89 -3.72
C LEU A 78 -9.36 -41.84 -4.93
N ARG A 79 -9.13 -41.33 -6.14
CA ARG A 79 -9.11 -42.12 -7.38
C ARG A 79 -7.72 -42.65 -7.75
N GLY A 80 -6.73 -42.55 -6.85
CA GLY A 80 -5.34 -42.99 -7.09
C GLY A 80 -4.62 -42.23 -8.20
N ARG A 81 -5.16 -41.09 -8.65
CA ARG A 81 -4.61 -40.32 -9.77
C ARG A 81 -3.55 -39.34 -9.27
N PRO A 82 -2.40 -39.22 -9.96
CA PRO A 82 -1.36 -38.28 -9.57
C PRO A 82 -1.88 -36.83 -9.64
N ASP A 83 -1.70 -36.10 -8.54
CA ASP A 83 -2.11 -34.70 -8.42
C ASP A 83 -0.95 -33.71 -8.61
N LYS A 84 0.29 -34.22 -8.71
CA LYS A 84 1.53 -33.45 -8.88
C LYS A 84 2.00 -33.44 -10.34
N GLY A 85 2.74 -32.40 -10.73
CA GLY A 85 3.31 -32.22 -12.06
C GLY A 85 2.40 -31.48 -13.05
N VAL A 86 2.93 -31.15 -14.23
CA VAL A 86 2.27 -30.32 -15.24
C VAL A 86 0.95 -30.94 -15.72
N ARG A 87 0.92 -32.27 -15.94
CA ARG A 87 -0.32 -32.98 -16.30
C ARG A 87 -1.35 -32.95 -15.17
N GLY A 88 -0.91 -33.11 -13.92
CA GLY A 88 -1.76 -32.98 -12.74
C GLY A 88 -2.34 -31.57 -12.60
N LEU A 89 -1.56 -30.54 -12.93
CA LEU A 89 -2.02 -29.15 -12.95
C LEU A 89 -3.06 -28.93 -14.06
N LEU A 90 -2.81 -29.35 -15.31
CA LEU A 90 -3.76 -29.20 -16.41
C LEU A 90 -5.11 -29.87 -16.11
N HIS A 91 -5.09 -31.08 -15.56
CA HIS A 91 -6.32 -31.81 -15.22
C HIS A 91 -7.09 -31.24 -14.01
N VAL A 92 -6.50 -30.36 -13.19
CA VAL A 92 -7.21 -29.65 -12.11
C VAL A 92 -7.56 -28.23 -12.53
N GLY A 93 -6.68 -27.59 -13.30
CA GLY A 93 -6.84 -26.24 -13.80
C GLY A 93 -7.99 -26.15 -14.79
N LEU A 94 -8.08 -27.07 -15.76
CA LEU A 94 -9.11 -27.01 -16.80
C LEU A 94 -10.54 -27.04 -16.22
N PRO A 95 -10.92 -27.99 -15.34
CA PRO A 95 -12.26 -27.99 -14.75
C PRO A 95 -12.53 -26.79 -13.82
N VAL A 96 -11.51 -26.29 -13.13
CA VAL A 96 -11.65 -25.11 -12.26
C VAL A 96 -11.85 -23.84 -13.10
N LEU A 97 -11.15 -23.72 -14.23
CA LEU A 97 -11.34 -22.62 -15.18
C LEU A 97 -12.71 -22.67 -15.84
N GLU A 98 -13.18 -23.87 -16.23
CA GLU A 98 -14.54 -24.07 -16.73
C GLU A 98 -15.59 -23.60 -15.72
N GLY A 99 -15.51 -24.08 -14.46
CA GLY A 99 -16.41 -23.61 -13.41
C GLY A 99 -16.24 -22.13 -13.06
N ALA A 100 -15.05 -21.55 -13.24
CA ALA A 100 -14.83 -20.11 -13.10
C ALA A 100 -15.51 -19.31 -14.22
N LEU A 101 -15.47 -19.81 -15.46
CA LEU A 101 -16.13 -19.20 -16.62
C LEU A 101 -17.65 -19.26 -16.49
N GLU A 102 -18.22 -20.39 -16.08
CA GLU A 102 -19.67 -20.49 -15.84
C GLU A 102 -20.15 -19.47 -14.79
N ARG A 103 -19.41 -19.35 -13.67
CA ARG A 103 -19.72 -18.37 -12.63
C ARG A 103 -19.51 -16.93 -13.07
N SER A 104 -18.50 -16.65 -13.89
CA SER A 104 -18.27 -15.30 -14.39
C SER A 104 -19.37 -14.87 -15.35
N VAL A 105 -19.86 -15.77 -16.21
CA VAL A 105 -21.02 -15.54 -17.09
C VAL A 105 -22.29 -15.32 -16.27
N ALA A 106 -22.54 -16.17 -15.27
CA ALA A 106 -23.70 -16.00 -14.38
C ALA A 106 -23.66 -14.68 -13.60
N LEU A 107 -22.48 -14.29 -13.09
CA LEU A 107 -22.29 -13.01 -12.42
C LEU A 107 -22.48 -11.83 -13.37
N ALA A 108 -21.95 -11.90 -14.59
CA ALA A 108 -22.11 -10.86 -15.60
C ALA A 108 -23.58 -10.64 -15.93
N ALA A 109 -24.36 -11.71 -16.14
CA ALA A 109 -25.80 -11.62 -16.38
C ALA A 109 -26.54 -10.98 -15.19
N ALA A 110 -26.20 -11.37 -13.95
CA ALA A 110 -26.78 -10.78 -12.75
C ALA A 110 -26.40 -9.30 -12.54
N MET A 111 -25.20 -8.90 -12.97
CA MET A 111 -24.73 -7.52 -12.94
C MET A 111 -25.48 -6.66 -13.97
N ASP A 112 -25.66 -7.16 -15.19
CA ASP A 112 -26.40 -6.47 -16.25
C ASP A 112 -27.87 -6.25 -15.86
N ALA A 113 -28.53 -7.27 -15.30
CA ALA A 113 -29.90 -7.16 -14.79
C ALA A 113 -30.07 -6.10 -13.68
N ARG A 114 -29.01 -5.84 -12.90
CA ARG A 114 -28.98 -4.78 -11.87
C ARG A 114 -28.56 -3.41 -12.41
N GLY A 115 -28.31 -3.29 -13.72
CA GLY A 115 -27.91 -2.06 -14.39
C GLY A 115 -26.45 -1.66 -14.18
N TYR A 116 -25.57 -2.61 -13.83
CA TYR A 116 -24.12 -2.37 -13.84
C TYR A 116 -23.63 -2.20 -15.29
N GLY A 117 -22.57 -1.41 -15.49
CA GLY A 117 -21.99 -1.16 -16.83
C GLY A 117 -22.48 0.13 -17.52
N ARG A 118 -23.49 0.81 -16.96
CA ARG A 118 -23.86 2.17 -17.41
C ARG A 118 -22.75 3.16 -17.07
N THR A 119 -21.95 3.52 -18.07
CA THR A 119 -20.95 4.57 -17.98
C THR A 119 -21.60 5.94 -18.17
N ALA A 120 -21.17 6.93 -17.39
CA ALA A 120 -21.53 8.31 -17.67
C ALA A 120 -20.86 8.73 -18.99
N GLN A 121 -21.59 9.40 -19.88
CA GLN A 121 -21.01 9.97 -21.10
C GLN A 121 -20.09 11.13 -20.70
N VAL A 122 -18.77 10.93 -20.80
CA VAL A 122 -17.77 11.92 -20.40
C VAL A 122 -17.14 12.56 -21.65
N PRO A 123 -17.07 13.89 -21.74
CA PRO A 123 -16.40 14.58 -22.84
C PRO A 123 -14.96 14.08 -23.04
N ALA A 124 -14.54 13.90 -24.29
CA ALA A 124 -13.21 13.39 -24.63
C ALA A 124 -12.07 14.24 -24.05
N ALA A 125 -12.25 15.57 -24.00
CA ALA A 125 -11.29 16.49 -23.40
C ALA A 125 -11.04 16.18 -21.92
N VAL A 126 -12.11 15.96 -21.16
CA VAL A 126 -12.04 15.61 -19.74
C VAL A 126 -11.34 14.26 -19.57
N ARG A 127 -11.68 13.26 -20.40
CA ARG A 127 -10.98 11.95 -20.38
C ARG A 127 -9.47 12.09 -20.58
N ARG A 128 -9.05 12.86 -21.59
CA ARG A 128 -7.63 13.11 -21.90
C ARG A 128 -6.91 13.87 -20.79
N THR A 129 -7.51 14.90 -20.21
CA THR A 129 -6.88 15.68 -19.12
C THR A 129 -6.69 14.83 -17.87
N THR A 130 -7.65 13.98 -17.49
CA THR A 130 -7.45 13.05 -16.38
C THR A 130 -6.35 12.05 -16.68
N ALA A 131 -6.31 11.46 -17.87
CA ALA A 131 -5.24 10.52 -18.24
C ALA A 131 -3.86 11.19 -18.19
N ALA A 132 -3.74 12.40 -18.75
CA ALA A 132 -2.51 13.18 -18.71
C ALA A 132 -2.09 13.55 -17.28
N LEU A 133 -3.03 13.99 -16.44
CA LEU A 133 -2.75 14.33 -15.04
C LEU A 133 -2.35 13.10 -14.22
N THR A 134 -3.02 11.95 -14.40
CA THR A 134 -2.68 10.74 -13.67
C THR A 134 -1.36 10.15 -14.11
N LEU A 135 -1.11 10.04 -15.42
CA LEU A 135 0.14 9.49 -15.95
C LEU A 135 1.31 10.43 -15.72
N GLY A 136 1.13 11.72 -16.01
CA GLY A 136 2.13 12.75 -15.74
C GLY A 136 2.42 12.88 -14.24
N GLY A 137 1.41 12.78 -13.38
CA GLY A 137 1.58 12.76 -11.94
C GLY A 137 2.36 11.54 -11.44
N LEU A 138 2.03 10.34 -11.93
CA LEU A 138 2.78 9.10 -11.63
C LEU A 138 4.25 9.19 -12.08
N LEU A 139 4.50 9.68 -13.29
CA LEU A 139 5.86 9.92 -13.79
C LEU A 139 6.59 10.96 -12.95
N GLY A 140 5.91 12.03 -12.52
CA GLY A 140 6.44 13.03 -11.61
C GLY A 140 6.79 12.46 -10.23
N VAL A 141 5.96 11.56 -9.69
CA VAL A 141 6.27 10.85 -8.44
C VAL A 141 7.51 9.97 -8.61
N CYS A 142 7.64 9.23 -9.72
CA CYS A 142 8.83 8.44 -10.01
C CYS A 142 10.08 9.32 -10.13
N ALA A 143 10.01 10.41 -10.90
CA ALA A 143 11.11 11.34 -11.09
C ALA A 143 11.49 12.07 -9.78
N GLY A 144 10.52 12.48 -8.98
CA GLY A 144 10.74 13.12 -7.68
C GLY A 144 11.36 12.17 -6.66
N THR A 145 10.88 10.92 -6.61
CA THR A 145 11.48 9.88 -5.74
C THR A 145 12.90 9.58 -6.17
N TYR A 146 13.15 9.46 -7.47
CA TYR A 146 14.50 9.32 -8.01
C TYR A 146 15.39 10.49 -7.59
N GLY A 147 14.93 11.73 -7.75
CA GLY A 147 15.65 12.93 -7.32
C GLY A 147 15.97 12.93 -5.83
N LEU A 148 15.06 12.48 -4.96
CA LEU A 148 15.32 12.38 -3.52
C LEU A 148 16.38 11.32 -3.16
N LEU A 149 16.59 10.33 -4.02
CA LEU A 149 17.57 9.27 -3.83
C LEU A 149 18.95 9.61 -4.41
N THR A 150 19.08 10.66 -5.24
CA THR A 150 20.36 11.10 -5.79
C THR A 150 21.00 12.20 -4.93
N ALA A 151 22.34 12.25 -4.91
CA ALA A 151 23.08 13.28 -4.19
C ALA A 151 22.85 14.70 -4.76
N GLU A 152 22.57 14.80 -6.07
CA GLU A 152 22.36 16.07 -6.77
C GLU A 152 20.89 16.54 -6.72
N GLY A 153 19.96 15.68 -6.31
CA GLY A 153 18.52 15.94 -6.37
C GLY A 153 17.91 16.62 -5.14
N GLY A 154 18.73 17.09 -4.20
CA GLY A 154 18.26 17.71 -2.95
C GLY A 154 17.34 18.92 -3.14
N THR A 155 17.51 19.70 -4.22
CA THR A 155 16.72 20.93 -4.46
C THR A 155 15.46 20.69 -5.30
N TYR A 156 15.52 19.78 -6.28
CA TYR A 156 14.39 19.54 -7.20
C TYR A 156 13.57 18.29 -6.85
N GLY A 157 14.11 17.32 -6.10
CA GLY A 157 13.42 16.06 -5.79
C GLY A 157 12.10 16.26 -5.04
N LEU A 158 12.11 17.05 -3.97
CA LEU A 158 10.92 17.36 -3.16
C LEU A 158 9.84 18.13 -3.95
N PRO A 159 10.13 19.26 -4.63
CA PRO A 159 9.10 19.97 -5.39
C PRO A 159 8.56 19.14 -6.56
N VAL A 160 9.41 18.37 -7.26
CA VAL A 160 8.94 17.46 -8.33
C VAL A 160 8.03 16.36 -7.77
N LEU A 161 8.38 15.78 -6.61
CA LEU A 161 7.53 14.79 -5.94
C LEU A 161 6.15 15.38 -5.58
N LEU A 162 6.13 16.57 -4.97
CA LEU A 162 4.89 17.23 -4.54
C LEU A 162 4.00 17.65 -5.73
N THR A 163 4.60 18.17 -6.80
CA THR A 163 3.88 18.49 -8.04
C THR A 163 3.34 17.23 -8.72
N GLY A 164 4.13 16.16 -8.81
CA GLY A 164 3.67 14.86 -9.33
C GLY A 164 2.53 14.27 -8.50
N LEU A 165 2.65 14.28 -7.18
CA LEU A 165 1.62 13.79 -6.27
C LEU A 165 0.31 14.60 -6.40
N SER A 166 0.41 15.93 -6.42
CA SER A 166 -0.75 16.80 -6.57
C SER A 166 -1.41 16.65 -7.95
N ALA A 167 -0.64 16.51 -9.02
CA ALA A 167 -1.16 16.21 -10.36
C ALA A 167 -1.88 14.85 -10.40
N ALA A 168 -1.31 13.81 -9.79
CA ALA A 168 -1.94 12.48 -9.70
C ALA A 168 -3.26 12.54 -8.90
N LEU A 169 -3.25 13.19 -7.73
CA LEU A 169 -4.45 13.38 -6.90
C LEU A 169 -5.51 14.21 -7.62
N ALA A 170 -5.13 15.26 -8.34
CA ALA A 170 -6.04 16.06 -9.15
C ALA A 170 -6.67 15.22 -10.27
N GLY A 171 -5.85 14.43 -10.98
CA GLY A 171 -6.31 13.48 -12.00
C GLY A 171 -7.34 12.50 -11.45
N LEU A 172 -7.05 11.88 -10.30
CA LEU A 172 -7.97 10.96 -9.61
C LEU A 172 -9.25 11.65 -9.12
N ARG A 173 -9.16 12.88 -8.61
CA ARG A 173 -10.33 13.66 -8.15
C ARG A 173 -11.23 14.05 -9.31
N LEU A 174 -10.65 14.52 -10.42
CA LEU A 174 -11.35 14.81 -11.68
C LEU A 174 -12.00 13.56 -12.27
N GLY A 175 -11.32 12.42 -12.20
CA GLY A 175 -11.87 11.12 -12.59
C GLY A 175 -13.01 10.67 -11.67
N GLY A 176 -12.92 10.94 -10.37
CA GLY A 176 -13.92 10.57 -9.37
C GLY A 176 -15.26 11.29 -9.51
N ARG A 177 -15.25 12.55 -9.98
CA ARG A 177 -16.47 13.34 -10.25
C ARG A 177 -17.35 12.77 -11.37
N ARG A 178 -16.86 11.77 -12.11
CA ARG A 178 -17.58 11.11 -13.22
C ARG A 178 -18.48 9.97 -12.74
N SER A 179 -18.32 9.53 -11.50
CA SER A 179 -19.08 8.41 -10.96
C SER A 179 -20.45 8.88 -10.50
N LEU A 180 -21.52 8.43 -11.15
CA LEU A 180 -22.93 8.67 -10.78
C LEU A 180 -23.35 7.89 -9.51
N ARG A 181 -22.39 7.54 -8.65
CA ARG A 181 -22.63 6.68 -7.50
C ARG A 181 -22.95 7.50 -6.26
N THR A 182 -24.10 7.21 -5.66
CA THR A 182 -24.42 7.64 -4.30
C THR A 182 -23.82 6.65 -3.30
N ARG A 183 -23.21 7.16 -2.23
CA ARG A 183 -22.60 6.33 -1.17
C ARG A 183 -23.58 6.28 0.01
N TYR A 184 -24.21 5.12 0.22
CA TYR A 184 -25.26 4.92 1.24
C TYR A 184 -24.81 5.28 2.68
N ARG A 185 -23.52 5.12 2.99
CA ARG A 185 -22.94 5.62 4.25
C ARG A 185 -21.50 6.09 4.00
N PRO A 186 -21.26 7.39 3.79
CA PRO A 186 -19.92 7.91 3.60
C PRO A 186 -19.12 7.77 4.89
N ASP A 187 -17.93 7.18 4.79
CA ASP A 187 -16.95 7.22 5.87
C ASP A 187 -16.45 8.67 5.97
N ARG A 188 -16.76 9.32 7.09
CA ARG A 188 -16.41 10.74 7.30
C ARG A 188 -15.03 10.79 7.94
N TRP A 189 -14.17 11.68 7.44
CA TRP A 189 -12.94 12.01 8.13
C TRP A 189 -13.28 12.76 9.42
N ASP A 190 -13.07 12.08 10.53
CA ASP A 190 -13.20 12.64 11.85
C ASP A 190 -11.93 13.41 12.25
N VAL A 191 -12.03 14.28 13.26
CA VAL A 191 -10.90 15.01 13.84
C VAL A 191 -9.79 14.05 14.26
N ARG A 192 -10.15 12.87 14.80
CA ARG A 192 -9.21 11.81 15.14
C ARG A 192 -8.39 11.32 13.95
N ALA A 193 -9.02 11.16 12.78
CA ALA A 193 -8.33 10.75 11.57
C ALA A 193 -7.32 11.82 11.12
N TRP A 194 -7.71 13.09 11.21
CA TRP A 194 -6.81 14.21 10.94
C TRP A 194 -5.63 14.27 11.90
N LEU A 195 -5.85 14.03 13.20
CA LEU A 195 -4.78 14.00 14.19
C LEU A 195 -3.76 12.89 13.92
N VAL A 196 -4.22 11.70 13.53
CA VAL A 196 -3.35 10.58 13.15
C VAL A 196 -2.53 10.88 11.89
N VAL A 197 -3.15 11.48 10.87
CA VAL A 197 -2.43 11.90 9.66
C VAL A 197 -1.43 13.01 9.99
N ALA A 198 -1.85 14.02 10.75
CA ALA A 198 -1.01 15.15 11.14
C ALA A 198 0.18 14.70 11.98
N SER A 199 0.01 13.74 12.91
CA SER A 199 1.13 13.22 13.71
C SER A 199 2.18 12.54 12.85
N GLY A 200 1.76 11.71 11.87
CA GLY A 200 2.68 11.07 10.93
C GLY A 200 3.43 12.08 10.04
N VAL A 201 2.71 13.07 9.50
CA VAL A 201 3.32 14.14 8.69
C VAL A 201 4.28 14.99 9.53
N ALA A 202 3.92 15.31 10.77
CA ALA A 202 4.79 16.06 11.68
C ALA A 202 6.08 15.29 12.00
N VAL A 203 5.99 14.00 12.33
CA VAL A 203 7.17 13.15 12.56
C VAL A 203 8.08 13.15 11.33
N ALA A 204 7.51 12.93 10.13
CA ALA A 204 8.28 12.92 8.89
C ALA A 204 8.96 14.27 8.61
N ALA A 205 8.26 15.39 8.80
CA ALA A 205 8.80 16.74 8.61
C ALA A 205 9.90 17.08 9.64
N LEU A 206 9.70 16.70 10.90
CA LEU A 206 10.68 16.97 11.97
C LEU A 206 11.95 16.14 11.81
N LEU A 207 11.83 14.86 11.43
CA LEU A 207 12.99 14.01 11.19
C LEU A 207 13.75 14.38 9.91
N THR A 208 13.06 14.82 8.86
CA THR A 208 13.74 15.38 7.67
C THR A 208 14.44 16.71 7.97
N LEU A 209 13.84 17.57 8.82
CA LEU A 209 14.50 18.78 9.30
C LEU A 209 15.72 18.47 10.18
N ALA A 210 15.61 17.48 11.06
CA ALA A 210 16.75 17.02 11.87
C ALA A 210 17.87 16.48 10.98
N ALA A 211 17.55 15.65 10.00
CA ALA A 211 18.51 15.08 9.06
C ALA A 211 19.21 16.13 8.19
N THR A 212 18.55 17.26 7.89
CA THR A 212 19.16 18.34 7.10
C THR A 212 20.02 19.28 7.94
N ARG A 213 19.67 19.52 9.22
CA ARG A 213 20.42 20.43 10.08
C ARG A 213 21.58 19.78 10.82
N ASP A 214 21.39 18.56 11.29
CA ASP A 214 22.41 17.83 12.04
C ASP A 214 22.36 16.32 11.71
N PRO A 215 22.89 15.92 10.55
CA PRO A 215 22.94 14.51 10.15
C PRO A 215 23.69 13.64 11.15
N ALA A 216 24.71 14.18 11.82
CA ALA A 216 25.55 13.44 12.76
C ALA A 216 24.76 13.01 14.00
N SER A 217 23.79 13.81 14.46
CA SER A 217 22.93 13.47 15.59
C SER A 217 22.05 12.22 15.36
N LEU A 218 21.75 11.87 14.10
CA LEU A 218 20.93 10.71 13.75
C LEU A 218 21.77 9.45 13.46
N HIS A 219 23.10 9.58 13.42
CA HIS A 219 24.04 8.51 13.16
C HIS A 219 25.00 8.36 14.35
N PRO A 220 24.63 7.58 15.38
CA PRO A 220 25.50 7.37 16.53
C PRO A 220 26.84 6.77 16.06
N GLY A 221 27.94 7.45 16.39
CA GLY A 221 29.29 7.01 16.05
C GLY A 221 29.64 5.70 16.74
N VAL A 222 30.22 4.77 16.00
CA VAL A 222 30.72 3.48 16.52
C VAL A 222 32.23 3.47 16.75
N VAL A 223 32.93 4.55 16.37
CA VAL A 223 34.37 4.72 16.57
C VAL A 223 34.64 6.17 16.99
N PRO A 224 35.20 6.45 18.19
CA PRO A 224 35.42 5.53 19.32
C PRO A 224 34.11 5.06 20.00
N LEU A 225 34.14 3.94 20.74
CA LEU A 225 33.01 3.50 21.58
C LEU A 225 32.74 4.51 22.70
N VAL A 226 31.84 5.44 22.46
CA VAL A 226 31.34 6.41 23.44
C VAL A 226 29.82 6.26 23.50
N ALA A 227 29.25 6.42 24.70
CA ALA A 227 27.81 6.41 24.86
C ALA A 227 27.19 7.50 23.94
N PRO A 228 26.27 7.14 23.03
CA PRO A 228 25.69 8.10 22.12
C PRO A 228 24.88 9.13 22.90
N THR A 229 25.04 10.39 22.57
CA THR A 229 24.20 11.46 23.12
C THR A 229 22.80 11.31 22.54
N LEU A 230 21.76 11.37 23.38
CA LEU A 230 20.38 11.30 22.93
C LEU A 230 19.95 12.68 22.42
N PRO A 231 19.73 12.89 21.12
CA PRO A 231 19.30 14.18 20.63
C PRO A 231 17.83 14.41 21.05
N LEU A 232 17.62 15.31 22.01
CA LEU A 232 16.32 15.52 22.67
C LEU A 232 15.24 15.98 21.69
N TRP A 233 15.60 16.78 20.69
CA TRP A 233 14.65 17.30 19.71
C TRP A 233 14.12 16.23 18.72
N PRO A 234 14.97 15.45 18.02
CA PRO A 234 14.52 14.31 17.22
C PRO A 234 13.76 13.28 18.05
N ALA A 235 14.20 13.01 19.29
CA ALA A 235 13.50 12.11 20.20
C ALA A 235 12.08 12.62 20.50
N ALA A 236 11.92 13.91 20.81
CA ALA A 236 10.60 14.53 20.99
C ALA A 236 9.74 14.46 19.72
N GLY A 237 10.35 14.62 18.54
CA GLY A 237 9.67 14.45 17.26
C GLY A 237 9.10 13.04 17.07
N VAL A 238 9.85 11.99 17.43
CA VAL A 238 9.38 10.60 17.37
C VAL A 238 8.22 10.34 18.34
N LEU A 239 8.22 10.98 19.52
CA LEU A 239 7.13 10.84 20.49
C LEU A 239 5.76 11.31 19.95
N LEU A 240 5.73 12.27 19.02
CA LEU A 240 4.49 12.65 18.34
C LEU A 240 3.89 11.48 17.55
N GLY A 241 4.71 10.53 17.09
CA GLY A 241 4.29 9.30 16.43
C GLY A 241 3.51 8.34 17.35
N LEU A 242 3.56 8.55 18.67
CA LEU A 242 2.78 7.78 19.64
C LEU A 242 1.35 8.34 19.85
N LEU A 243 1.06 9.53 19.34
CA LEU A 243 -0.27 10.15 19.44
C LEU A 243 -1.42 9.25 18.94
N PRO A 244 -1.29 8.51 17.82
CA PRO A 244 -2.32 7.57 17.38
C PRO A 244 -2.68 6.50 18.40
N ALA A 245 -1.78 6.09 19.29
CA ALA A 245 -2.07 5.08 20.31
C ALA A 245 -3.14 5.53 21.32
N PHE A 246 -3.32 6.85 21.49
CA PHE A 246 -4.30 7.43 22.41
C PHE A 246 -5.55 7.98 21.70
N VAL A 247 -5.41 8.34 20.43
CA VAL A 247 -6.46 9.04 19.68
C VAL A 247 -7.21 8.13 18.71
N ALA A 248 -6.59 7.04 18.26
CA ALA A 248 -7.22 6.10 17.35
C ALA A 248 -8.51 5.53 17.98
N PRO A 249 -9.63 5.49 17.24
CA PRO A 249 -10.88 4.95 17.75
C PRO A 249 -10.72 3.44 18.02
N ASP A 250 -11.30 2.97 19.12
CA ASP A 250 -11.35 1.53 19.40
C ASP A 250 -11.94 0.75 18.23
N PRO A 251 -11.37 -0.41 17.88
CA PRO A 251 -11.92 -1.25 16.83
C PRO A 251 -13.35 -1.63 17.22
N LYS A 252 -14.33 -1.06 16.51
CA LYS A 252 -15.73 -1.46 16.66
C LYS A 252 -15.82 -2.95 16.34
N GLU A 253 -16.22 -3.74 17.34
CA GLU A 253 -16.60 -5.14 17.13
C GLU A 253 -17.67 -5.20 16.02
N PRO A 254 -17.55 -6.14 15.08
CA PRO A 254 -18.60 -6.35 14.09
C PRO A 254 -19.85 -6.88 14.80
N SER A 255 -20.86 -6.01 14.93
CA SER A 255 -22.24 -6.38 15.27
C SER A 255 -22.90 -7.18 14.14
#